data_AF-C1G604-F1
#
_entry.id   AF-C1G604-F1
#
_cell.length_a   1.000
_cell.length_b   1.000
_cell.length_c   1.000
_cell.angle_alpha   90.00
_cell.angle_beta   90.00
_cell.angle_gamma   90.00
#
_symmetry.space_group_name_H-M   'P 1'
#
loop_
_entity.id
_entity.type
_entity.pdbx_description
1 polymer ?
#
loop_
_entity_poly.entity_id
_entity_poly.type
_entity_poly.pdbx_seq_one_letter_code
_entity_poly.pdbx_strand_id
1 'polypeptide(L)'
;MPIRRLRCKVLQFYPTTHMPSSGATTRQELNKLAEEHLEHDLQPFDCDRLNSAVSKLGTHTTVGSLVGIGLGMYMAYRVRRVRMDMFTAFRIVEKPTHVQFASGRIEMVPDLTPFLRPTLLGDIATFGLFAAGGLFIGGEAGLLCGVYSARRTLVKDLESKLRIERAFARLRADILQRQAECLGRREV
;
A
#
# COMPACT_ATOMS: atom_id res chain seq x y z
N MET A 1 -24.79 -2.21 -34.27
CA MET A 1 -23.48 -2.92 -34.28
C MET A 1 -22.53 -2.19 -33.31
N PRO A 2 -21.70 -2.90 -32.53
CA PRO A 2 -22.04 -3.21 -31.13
C PRO A 2 -21.19 -2.47 -30.09
N ILE A 3 -21.87 -1.93 -29.07
CA ILE A 3 -21.29 -1.43 -27.81
C ILE A 3 -21.01 -2.66 -26.94
N ARG A 4 -19.84 -3.28 -27.13
CA ARG A 4 -19.32 -4.34 -26.26
C ARG A 4 -17.98 -3.88 -25.70
N ARG A 5 -17.82 -4.03 -24.38
CA ARG A 5 -16.61 -3.86 -23.56
C ARG A 5 -16.42 -2.50 -22.88
N LEU A 6 -17.29 -2.19 -21.92
CA LEU A 6 -16.86 -1.45 -20.73
C LEU A 6 -16.92 -2.42 -19.55
N ARG A 7 -15.85 -3.22 -19.43
CA ARG A 7 -15.61 -4.11 -18.29
C ARG A 7 -15.59 -3.26 -17.03
N CYS A 8 -16.50 -3.52 -16.10
CA CYS A 8 -16.48 -2.93 -14.77
C CYS A 8 -15.23 -3.46 -14.05
N LYS A 9 -14.19 -2.63 -13.93
CA LYS A 9 -12.87 -3.05 -13.42
C LYS A 9 -12.80 -3.05 -11.89
N VAL A 10 -13.95 -3.17 -11.23
CA VAL A 10 -14.16 -2.92 -9.79
C VAL A 10 -13.69 -4.09 -8.91
N LEU A 11 -13.44 -5.27 -9.47
CA LEU A 11 -13.24 -6.51 -8.69
C LEU A 11 -11.77 -6.96 -8.51
N GLN A 12 -10.80 -6.09 -8.79
CA GLN A 12 -9.39 -6.50 -8.80
C GLN A 12 -8.73 -6.53 -7.39
N PHE A 13 -9.43 -6.11 -6.32
CA PHE A 13 -8.82 -5.80 -5.01
C PHE A 13 -9.00 -6.86 -3.88
N TYR A 14 -9.33 -8.12 -4.17
CA TYR A 14 -9.37 -9.19 -3.14
C TYR A 14 -8.15 -10.12 -3.23
N PRO A 15 -7.43 -10.38 -2.11
CA PRO A 15 -6.23 -11.20 -2.08
C PRO A 15 -6.53 -12.69 -2.35
N THR A 16 -5.62 -13.34 -3.06
CA THR A 16 -5.69 -14.74 -3.52
C THR A 16 -5.01 -15.68 -2.54
N THR A 17 -5.75 -16.61 -1.95
CA THR A 17 -5.18 -17.85 -1.42
C THR A 17 -5.79 -19.01 -2.19
N HIS A 18 -4.92 -19.77 -2.85
CA HIS A 18 -5.26 -20.98 -3.57
C HIS A 18 -5.73 -22.06 -2.58
N MET A 19 -6.99 -22.49 -2.69
CA MET A 19 -7.44 -23.78 -2.18
C MET A 19 -8.36 -24.41 -3.24
N PRO A 20 -8.14 -25.68 -3.63
CA PRO A 20 -9.09 -26.44 -4.42
C PRO A 20 -10.05 -27.16 -3.47
N SER A 21 -11.36 -26.92 -3.56
CA SER A 21 -12.38 -27.82 -2.99
C SER A 21 -13.79 -27.43 -3.42
N SER A 22 -14.54 -28.43 -3.87
CA SER A 22 -15.88 -28.43 -4.48
C SER A 22 -17.04 -28.00 -3.55
N GLY A 23 -16.87 -26.92 -2.80
CA GLY A 23 -17.92 -26.37 -1.93
C GLY A 23 -17.65 -24.97 -1.39
N ALA A 24 -16.53 -24.33 -1.77
CA ALA A 24 -16.27 -22.93 -1.49
C ALA A 24 -16.70 -22.08 -2.69
N THR A 25 -17.51 -21.04 -2.45
CA THR A 25 -17.83 -20.06 -3.50
C THR A 25 -16.53 -19.53 -4.10
N THR A 26 -16.26 -19.89 -5.35
CA THR A 26 -14.97 -19.61 -5.97
C THR A 26 -14.88 -18.10 -6.23
N ARG A 27 -13.69 -17.47 -6.16
CA ARG A 27 -13.52 -16.03 -6.46
C ARG A 27 -14.21 -15.61 -7.77
N GLN A 28 -14.19 -16.49 -8.76
CA GLN A 28 -14.85 -16.28 -10.04
C GLN A 28 -16.38 -16.20 -9.92
N GLU A 29 -16.99 -16.99 -9.03
CA GLU A 29 -18.42 -16.97 -8.75
C GLU A 29 -18.83 -15.71 -7.98
N LEU A 30 -18.01 -15.29 -7.00
CA LEU A 30 -18.23 -14.02 -6.28
C LEU A 30 -18.10 -12.83 -7.23
N ASN A 31 -17.12 -12.86 -8.13
CA ASN A 31 -16.97 -11.82 -9.15
C ASN A 31 -18.16 -11.80 -10.12
N LYS A 32 -18.63 -12.96 -10.58
CA LYS A 32 -19.82 -13.05 -11.43
C LYS A 32 -21.07 -12.55 -10.71
N LEU A 33 -21.27 -12.94 -9.45
CA LEU A 33 -22.40 -12.48 -8.64
C LEU A 33 -22.39 -10.96 -8.46
N ALA A 34 -21.20 -10.39 -8.21
CA ALA A 34 -21.02 -8.94 -8.12
C ALA A 34 -21.27 -8.24 -9.47
N GLU A 35 -20.82 -8.81 -10.57
CA GLU A 35 -21.09 -8.28 -11.93
C GLU A 35 -22.59 -8.31 -12.22
N GLU A 36 -23.28 -9.42 -11.93
CA GLU A 36 -24.75 -9.55 -12.10
C GLU A 36 -25.51 -8.52 -11.26
N HIS A 37 -25.16 -8.34 -9.98
CA HIS A 37 -25.78 -7.33 -9.13
C HIS A 37 -25.50 -5.90 -9.60
N LEU A 38 -24.27 -5.61 -10.03
CA LEU A 38 -23.93 -4.30 -10.54
C LEU A 38 -24.64 -4.00 -11.87
N GLU A 39 -24.77 -4.98 -12.77
CA GLU A 39 -25.49 -4.80 -14.04
C GLU A 39 -27.01 -4.69 -13.84
N HIS A 40 -27.58 -5.39 -12.86
CA HIS A 40 -29.03 -5.43 -12.65
C HIS A 40 -29.56 -4.26 -11.81
N ASP A 41 -28.83 -3.87 -10.75
CA ASP A 41 -29.31 -2.85 -9.80
C ASP A 41 -28.84 -1.42 -10.14
N LEU A 42 -27.82 -1.24 -10.99
CA LEU A 42 -27.32 0.09 -11.35
C LEU A 42 -27.70 0.50 -12.77
N GLN A 43 -27.94 1.80 -12.94
CA GLN A 43 -28.01 2.40 -14.26
C GLN A 43 -26.59 2.51 -14.87
N PRO A 44 -26.46 2.50 -16.21
CA PRO A 44 -25.17 2.61 -16.88
C PRO A 44 -24.39 3.88 -16.49
N PHE A 45 -25.11 4.97 -16.23
CA PHE A 45 -24.54 6.23 -15.75
C PHE A 45 -23.91 6.13 -14.34
N ASP A 46 -24.50 5.33 -13.44
CA ASP A 46 -23.97 5.10 -12.10
C ASP A 46 -22.71 4.23 -12.15
N CYS A 47 -22.68 3.25 -13.07
CA CYS A 47 -21.50 2.43 -13.35
C CYS A 47 -20.32 3.28 -13.86
N ASP A 48 -20.57 4.22 -14.78
CA ASP A 48 -19.52 5.13 -15.28
C ASP A 48 -18.95 6.02 -14.16
N ARG A 49 -19.81 6.51 -13.27
CA ARG A 49 -19.37 7.28 -12.10
C ARG A 49 -18.54 6.45 -11.12
N LEU A 50 -18.96 5.22 -10.83
CA LEU A 50 -18.20 4.27 -10.02
C LEU A 50 -16.83 4.00 -10.63
N ASN A 51 -16.77 3.70 -11.93
CA ASN A 51 -15.51 3.50 -12.64
C ASN A 51 -14.61 4.75 -12.60
N SER A 52 -15.19 5.95 -12.72
CA SER A 52 -14.45 7.21 -12.58
C SER A 52 -13.93 7.47 -11.15
N ALA A 53 -14.66 7.03 -10.13
CA ALA A 53 -14.25 7.14 -8.73
C ALA A 53 -13.10 6.16 -8.43
N VAL A 54 -13.20 4.93 -8.93
CA VAL A 54 -12.17 3.89 -8.82
C VAL A 54 -10.89 4.29 -9.58
N SER A 55 -11.02 4.90 -10.76
CA SER A 55 -9.85 5.37 -11.51
C SER A 55 -9.13 6.52 -10.79
N LYS A 56 -9.87 7.44 -10.15
CA LYS A 56 -9.29 8.48 -9.29
C LYS A 56 -8.55 7.90 -8.10
N LEU A 57 -9.15 6.92 -7.42
CA LEU A 57 -8.48 6.18 -6.34
C LEU A 57 -7.15 5.61 -6.82
N GLY A 58 -7.18 4.81 -7.89
CA GLY A 58 -5.99 4.19 -8.45
C GLY A 58 -4.92 5.21 -8.84
N THR A 59 -5.29 6.26 -9.56
CA THR A 59 -4.34 7.30 -10.00
C THR A 59 -3.69 8.03 -8.83
N HIS A 60 -4.46 8.47 -7.82
CA HIS A 60 -3.91 9.13 -6.65
C HIS A 60 -3.01 8.21 -5.81
N THR A 61 -3.40 6.94 -5.61
CA THR A 61 -2.54 5.96 -4.93
C THR A 61 -1.25 5.72 -5.71
N THR A 62 -1.31 5.53 -7.03
CA THR A 62 -0.10 5.31 -7.85
C THR A 62 0.83 6.51 -7.82
N VAL A 63 0.29 7.73 -7.95
CA VAL A 63 1.08 8.96 -7.87
C VAL A 63 1.70 9.12 -6.48
N GLY A 64 0.90 8.92 -5.42
CA GLY A 64 1.37 8.99 -4.03
C GLY A 64 2.48 7.99 -3.74
N SER A 65 2.33 6.74 -4.18
CA SER A 65 3.34 5.68 -4.08
C SER A 65 4.64 6.06 -4.78
N LEU A 66 4.57 6.61 -6.00
CA LEU A 66 5.76 7.01 -6.76
C LEU A 66 6.51 8.16 -6.08
N VAL A 67 5.76 9.17 -5.62
CA VAL A 67 6.31 10.31 -4.85
C VAL A 67 6.92 9.81 -3.53
N GLY A 68 6.25 8.88 -2.86
CA GLY A 68 6.70 8.27 -1.62
C GLY A 68 8.02 7.51 -1.77
N ILE A 69 8.14 6.66 -2.80
CA ILE A 69 9.40 5.99 -3.13
C ILE A 69 10.50 7.00 -3.42
N GLY A 70 10.21 8.04 -4.22
CA GLY A 70 11.18 9.10 -4.54
C GLY A 70 11.68 9.82 -3.29
N LEU A 71 10.78 10.17 -2.38
CA LEU A 71 11.11 10.79 -1.09
C LEU A 71 11.93 9.85 -0.20
N GLY A 72 11.56 8.57 -0.15
CA GLY A 72 12.30 7.52 0.56
C GLY A 72 13.73 7.40 0.04
N MET A 73 13.90 7.34 -1.28
CA MET A 73 15.21 7.23 -1.92
C MET A 73 16.07 8.48 -1.67
N TYR A 74 15.47 9.67 -1.67
CA TYR A 74 16.14 10.91 -1.30
C TYR A 74 16.61 10.90 0.17
N MET A 75 15.78 10.43 1.10
CA MET A 75 16.19 10.28 2.50
C MET A 75 17.29 9.23 2.68
N ALA A 76 17.22 8.09 2.00
CA ALA A 76 18.27 7.08 2.01
C ALA A 76 19.61 7.67 1.53
N TYR A 77 19.59 8.44 0.44
CA TYR A 77 20.77 9.13 -0.07
C TYR A 77 21.36 10.10 0.95
N ARG A 78 20.50 10.88 1.62
CA ARG A 78 20.93 11.83 2.66
C ARG A 78 21.56 11.12 3.85
N VAL A 79 20.97 10.03 4.34
CA VAL A 79 21.53 9.22 5.44
C VAL A 79 22.86 8.58 5.04
N ARG A 80 22.99 8.12 3.79
CA ARG A 80 24.27 7.61 3.26
C ARG A 80 25.35 8.69 3.27
N ARG A 81 25.04 9.91 2.80
CA ARG A 81 26.00 11.03 2.84
C ARG A 81 26.48 11.32 4.25
N VAL A 82 25.57 11.47 5.22
CA VAL A 82 25.93 11.74 6.61
C VAL A 82 26.84 10.66 7.20
N ARG A 83 26.57 9.38 6.90
CA ARG A 83 27.46 8.28 7.34
C ARG A 83 28.85 8.35 6.71
N MET A 84 28.94 8.70 5.42
CA MET A 84 30.21 8.88 4.73
C MET A 84 31.01 10.05 5.29
N ASP A 85 30.35 11.18 5.54
CA ASP A 85 30.98 12.37 6.10
C ASP A 85 31.51 12.09 7.52
N MET A 86 30.71 11.39 8.33
CA MET A 86 31.10 10.97 9.68
C MET A 86 32.30 10.02 9.66
N PHE A 87 32.29 9.01 8.79
CA PHE A 87 33.44 8.11 8.61
C PHE A 87 34.69 8.85 8.16
N THR A 88 34.53 9.83 7.27
CA THR A 88 35.63 10.64 6.76
C THR A 88 36.22 11.53 7.85
N ALA A 89 35.38 12.16 8.67
CA ALA A 89 35.81 12.96 9.82
C ALA A 89 36.63 12.12 10.81
N PHE A 90 36.14 10.93 11.21
CA PHE A 90 36.88 10.07 12.14
C PHE A 90 38.18 9.48 11.58
N ARG A 91 38.31 9.39 10.24
CA ARG A 91 39.53 8.93 9.59
C ARG A 91 40.59 10.02 9.47
N ILE A 92 40.16 11.28 9.29
CA ILE A 92 41.05 12.43 9.06
C ILE A 92 41.46 13.08 10.40
N VAL A 93 40.58 13.09 11.39
CA VAL A 93 40.89 13.61 12.73
C VAL A 93 41.87 12.65 13.42
N GLU A 94 42.96 13.19 13.96
CA GLU A 94 43.96 12.44 14.72
C GLU A 94 43.28 11.54 15.75
N LYS A 95 43.52 10.23 15.65
CA LYS A 95 42.91 9.24 16.54
C LYS A 95 43.45 9.48 17.96
N PRO A 96 42.60 9.81 18.96
CA PRO A 96 43.07 9.97 20.33
C PRO A 96 43.55 8.61 20.83
N THR A 97 44.86 8.45 20.97
CA THR A 97 45.48 7.16 21.34
C THR A 97 45.41 6.89 22.84
N HIS A 98 45.21 7.93 23.65
CA HIS A 98 45.25 7.86 25.11
C HIS A 98 44.23 8.85 25.72
N VAL A 99 43.47 8.41 26.72
CA VAL A 99 42.68 9.30 27.59
C VAL A 99 43.35 9.33 28.96
N GLN A 100 43.68 10.52 29.46
CA GLN A 100 44.13 10.68 30.84
C GLN A 100 42.90 11.00 31.70
N PHE A 101 42.56 10.10 32.63
CA PHE A 101 41.53 10.36 33.61
C PHE A 101 42.04 11.33 34.67
N ALA A 102 41.15 12.08 35.31
CA ALA A 102 41.50 12.99 36.41
C ALA A 102 42.23 12.30 37.58
N SER A 103 42.15 10.96 37.67
CA SER A 103 42.89 10.10 38.60
C SER A 103 44.34 9.79 38.18
N GLY A 104 44.83 10.35 37.06
CA GLY A 104 46.17 10.08 36.52
C GLY A 104 46.31 8.74 35.78
N ARG A 105 45.23 7.96 35.68
CA ARG A 105 45.20 6.69 34.94
C ARG A 105 45.12 6.97 33.44
N ILE A 106 45.97 6.32 32.66
CA ILE A 106 45.99 6.42 31.19
C ILE A 106 45.36 5.13 30.63
N GLU A 107 44.27 5.25 29.88
CA GLU A 107 43.69 4.11 29.15
C GLU A 107 43.76 4.34 27.64
N MET A 108 43.95 3.24 26.90
CA MET A 108 43.98 3.25 25.44
C MET A 108 42.55 3.31 24.90
N VAL A 109 42.27 4.26 23.99
CA VAL A 109 40.96 4.32 23.33
C VAL A 109 40.88 3.21 22.29
N PRO A 110 39.83 2.36 22.31
CA PRO A 110 39.64 1.35 21.27
C PRO A 110 39.35 2.02 19.92
N ASP A 111 39.94 1.49 18.85
CA ASP A 111 39.67 1.99 17.50
C ASP A 111 38.24 1.63 17.06
N LEU A 112 37.38 2.64 16.91
CA LEU A 112 35.98 2.49 16.51
C LEU A 112 35.79 2.49 14.98
N THR A 113 36.83 2.80 14.20
CA THR A 113 36.81 2.83 12.73
C THR A 113 36.19 1.58 12.07
N PRO A 114 36.47 0.33 12.50
CA PRO A 114 35.91 -0.86 11.83
C PRO A 114 34.39 -0.98 11.98
N PHE A 115 33.81 -0.43 13.06
CA PHE A 115 32.36 -0.48 13.30
C PHE A 115 31.59 0.63 12.55
N LEU A 116 32.26 1.74 12.28
CA LEU A 116 31.68 2.88 11.56
C LEU A 116 31.84 2.77 10.04
N ARG A 117 32.54 1.73 9.56
CA ARG A 117 32.78 1.54 8.13
C ARG A 117 31.46 1.35 7.39
N PRO A 118 31.18 2.16 6.36
CA PRO A 118 30.04 1.94 5.47
C PRO A 118 30.12 0.55 4.82
N THR A 119 29.04 -0.22 4.90
CA THR A 119 28.95 -1.57 4.32
C THR A 119 27.90 -1.64 3.24
N LEU A 120 28.14 -2.49 2.24
CA LEU A 120 27.24 -2.66 1.09
C LEU A 120 25.87 -3.22 1.53
N LEU A 121 25.86 -4.16 2.48
CA LEU A 121 24.62 -4.69 3.06
C LEU A 121 23.84 -3.62 3.83
N GLY A 122 24.52 -2.77 4.60
CA GLY A 122 23.90 -1.66 5.30
C GLY A 122 23.26 -0.66 4.33
N ASP A 123 23.91 -0.42 3.20
CA ASP A 123 23.37 0.43 2.14
C ASP A 123 22.11 -0.17 1.50
N ILE A 124 22.14 -1.45 1.11
CA ILE A 124 20.98 -2.15 0.56
C ILE A 124 19.81 -2.10 1.55
N ALA A 125 20.06 -2.41 2.83
CA ALA A 125 19.04 -2.35 3.87
C ALA A 125 18.45 -0.94 4.01
N THR A 126 19.29 0.09 3.92
CA THR A 126 18.86 1.49 4.01
C THR A 126 17.97 1.86 2.83
N PHE A 127 18.42 1.63 1.60
CA PHE A 127 17.61 1.95 0.42
C PHE A 127 16.32 1.13 0.38
N GLY A 128 16.37 -0.15 0.73
CA GLY A 128 15.19 -1.01 0.81
C GLY A 128 14.19 -0.52 1.85
N LEU A 129 14.63 -0.26 3.08
CA LEU A 129 13.75 0.19 4.17
C LEU A 129 13.12 1.55 3.87
N PHE A 130 13.91 2.51 3.41
CA PHE A 130 13.40 3.85 3.09
C PHE A 130 12.52 3.84 1.84
N ALA A 131 12.80 3.03 0.83
CA ALA A 131 11.90 2.88 -0.32
C ALA A 131 10.59 2.20 0.07
N ALA A 132 10.63 1.14 0.89
CA ALA A 132 9.44 0.45 1.38
C ALA A 132 8.60 1.35 2.30
N GLY A 133 9.24 2.04 3.25
CA GLY A 133 8.59 3.01 4.13
C GLY A 133 8.02 4.21 3.36
N GLY A 134 8.76 4.70 2.36
CA GLY A 134 8.31 5.75 1.45
C GLY A 134 7.10 5.32 0.62
N LEU A 135 7.13 4.11 0.04
CA LEU A 135 6.00 3.52 -0.66
C LEU A 135 4.77 3.39 0.25
N PHE A 136 4.95 2.94 1.48
CA PHE A 136 3.85 2.79 2.43
C PHE A 136 3.22 4.15 2.77
N ILE A 137 4.03 5.12 3.22
CA ILE A 137 3.54 6.45 3.60
C ILE A 137 2.92 7.18 2.39
N GLY A 138 3.59 7.15 1.24
CA GLY A 138 3.11 7.78 0.02
C GLY A 138 1.86 7.09 -0.56
N GLY A 139 1.80 5.76 -0.48
CA GLY A 139 0.67 4.97 -0.93
C GLY A 139 -0.58 5.21 -0.09
N GLU A 140 -0.46 5.21 1.24
CA GLU A 140 -1.57 5.51 2.16
C GLU A 140 -2.03 6.97 2.03
N ALA A 141 -1.09 7.92 1.94
CA ALA A 141 -1.44 9.32 1.70
C ALA A 141 -2.14 9.52 0.35
N GLY A 142 -1.64 8.86 -0.71
CA GLY A 142 -2.26 8.85 -2.03
C GLY A 142 -3.65 8.22 -2.02
N LEU A 143 -3.82 7.11 -1.29
CA LEU A 143 -5.10 6.43 -1.11
C LEU A 143 -6.11 7.33 -0.40
N LEU A 144 -5.73 7.96 0.71
CA LEU A 144 -6.59 8.89 1.45
C LEU A 144 -7.03 10.07 0.58
N CYS A 145 -6.09 10.67 -0.16
CA CYS A 145 -6.40 11.72 -1.13
C CYS A 145 -7.34 11.23 -2.25
N GLY A 146 -7.11 10.00 -2.73
CA GLY A 146 -7.96 9.33 -3.71
C GLY A 146 -9.38 9.10 -3.19
N VAL A 147 -9.53 8.64 -1.95
CA VAL A 147 -10.82 8.41 -1.27
C VAL A 147 -11.56 9.73 -1.11
N TYR A 148 -10.87 10.79 -0.71
CA TYR A 148 -11.47 12.11 -0.60
C TYR A 148 -11.98 12.62 -1.96
N SER A 149 -11.15 12.51 -3.01
CA SER A 149 -11.49 12.92 -4.38
C SER A 149 -12.64 12.10 -4.98
N ALA A 150 -12.63 10.78 -4.77
CA ALA A 150 -13.69 9.87 -5.18
C ALA A 150 -15.01 10.15 -4.44
N ARG A 151 -14.96 10.32 -3.11
CA ARG A 151 -16.12 10.69 -2.30
C ARG A 151 -16.74 12.00 -2.77
N ARG A 152 -15.93 13.00 -3.07
CA ARG A 152 -16.41 14.28 -3.62
C ARG A 152 -17.10 14.11 -4.98
N THR A 153 -16.73 13.11 -5.77
CA THR A 153 -17.37 12.80 -7.05
C THR A 153 -18.74 12.14 -6.84
N LEU A 154 -18.85 11.21 -5.88
CA LEU A 154 -20.09 10.49 -5.58
C LEU A 154 -21.13 11.36 -4.85
N VAL A 155 -20.69 12.30 -4.00
CA VAL A 155 -21.60 13.16 -3.20
C VAL A 155 -22.34 14.21 -4.05
N LYS A 156 -21.87 14.49 -5.28
CA LYS A 156 -22.53 15.46 -6.18
C LYS A 156 -23.96 15.06 -6.58
N ASP A 157 -24.28 13.77 -6.53
CA ASP A 157 -25.60 13.26 -6.87
C ASP A 157 -26.08 12.30 -5.76
N LEU A 158 -26.93 12.83 -4.88
CA LEU A 158 -27.41 12.10 -3.72
C LEU A 158 -28.26 10.89 -4.11
N GLU A 159 -29.02 10.98 -5.20
CA GLU A 159 -29.90 9.90 -5.64
C GLU A 159 -29.10 8.72 -6.17
N SER A 160 -28.13 8.98 -7.06
CA SER A 160 -27.18 7.97 -7.51
C SER A 160 -26.40 7.35 -6.38
N LYS A 161 -25.96 8.15 -5.39
CA LYS A 161 -25.28 7.62 -4.21
C LYS A 161 -26.15 6.62 -3.44
N LEU A 162 -27.42 6.94 -3.19
CA LEU A 162 -28.35 6.06 -2.47
C LEU A 162 -28.63 4.76 -3.24
N ARG A 163 -28.75 4.83 -4.57
CA ARG A 163 -28.93 3.64 -5.42
C ARG A 163 -27.72 2.71 -5.34
N ILE A 164 -26.52 3.28 -5.45
CA ILE A 164 -25.26 2.54 -5.30
C ILE A 164 -25.17 1.90 -3.91
N GLU A 165 -25.46 2.64 -2.84
CA GLU A 165 -25.43 2.11 -1.46
C GLU A 165 -26.41 0.94 -1.27
N ARG A 166 -27.63 1.03 -1.81
CA ARG A 166 -28.62 -0.07 -1.75
C ARG A 166 -28.15 -1.31 -2.52
N ALA A 167 -27.62 -1.13 -3.72
CA ALA A 167 -27.10 -2.24 -4.53
C ALA A 167 -25.94 -2.96 -3.82
N PHE A 168 -25.01 -2.19 -3.24
CA PHE A 168 -23.92 -2.78 -2.43
C PHE A 168 -24.42 -3.47 -1.16
N ALA A 169 -25.48 -2.95 -0.52
CA ALA A 169 -26.07 -3.59 0.66
C ALA A 169 -26.70 -4.95 0.30
N ARG A 170 -27.41 -5.04 -0.83
CA ARG A 170 -27.97 -6.30 -1.34
C ARG A 170 -26.87 -7.30 -1.68
N LEU A 171 -25.87 -6.88 -2.45
CA LEU A 171 -24.72 -7.72 -2.79
C LEU A 171 -24.02 -8.29 -1.54
N ARG A 172 -23.85 -7.46 -0.49
CA ARG A 172 -23.27 -7.92 0.78
C ARG A 172 -24.15 -8.94 1.50
N ALA A 173 -25.46 -8.74 1.50
CA ALA A 173 -26.39 -9.70 2.09
C ALA A 173 -26.30 -11.06 1.37
N ASP A 174 -26.27 -11.08 0.04
CA ASP A 174 -26.16 -12.30 -0.76
C ASP A 174 -24.83 -13.03 -0.55
N ILE A 175 -23.72 -12.28 -0.46
CA ILE A 175 -22.41 -12.87 -0.15
C ILE A 175 -22.43 -13.53 1.24
N LEU A 176 -23.00 -12.86 2.24
CA LEU A 176 -23.10 -13.40 3.60
C LEU A 176 -24.00 -14.63 3.68
N GLN A 177 -25.13 -14.63 2.95
CA GLN A 177 -26.01 -15.80 2.87
C GLN A 177 -25.28 -17.00 2.28
N ARG A 178 -24.56 -16.82 1.16
CA ARG A 178 -23.77 -17.90 0.55
C ARG A 178 -22.65 -18.39 1.44
N GLN A 179 -21.99 -17.50 2.18
CA GLN A 179 -20.97 -17.88 3.16
C GLN A 179 -21.57 -18.68 4.31
N ALA A 180 -22.75 -18.30 4.82
CA ALA A 180 -23.45 -19.03 5.87
C ALA A 180 -23.90 -20.43 5.39
N GLU A 181 -24.42 -20.55 4.16
CA GLU A 181 -24.76 -21.85 3.56
C GLU A 181 -23.54 -22.76 3.40
N CYS A 182 -22.40 -22.20 2.95
CA CYS A 182 -21.14 -22.93 2.84
C CYS A 182 -20.65 -23.41 4.22
N LEU A 183 -20.79 -22.60 5.27
CA LEU A 183 -20.40 -22.96 6.63
C LEU A 183 -21.34 -24.01 7.22
N GLY A 184 -22.66 -23.83 7.11
CA GLY A 184 -23.65 -24.80 7.59
C GLY A 184 -23.55 -26.16 6.90
N ARG A 185 -23.16 -26.21 5.63
CA ARG A 185 -22.89 -27.47 4.92
C ARG A 185 -21.63 -28.20 5.39
N ARG A 186 -20.66 -27.51 6.02
CA ARG A 186 -19.44 -28.13 6.56
C ARG A 186 -19.61 -28.72 7.96
N GLU A 187 -20.65 -28.30 8.69
CA GLU A 187 -20.94 -28.77 10.05
C GLU A 187 -21.86 -30.00 10.08
N VAL A 188 -22.36 -30.45 8.92
CA VAL A 188 -23.18 -31.67 8.73
C VAL A 188 -22.36 -32.74 8.03
#